data_AF-A0A978SIJ5-F1
#
_entry.id   AF-A0A978SIJ5-F1
#
_cell.length_a   1.000
_cell.length_b   1.000
_cell.length_c   1.000
_cell.angle_alpha   90.00
_cell.angle_beta   90.00
_cell.angle_gamma   90.00
#
_symmetry.space_group_name_H-M   'P 1'
#
loop_
_entity.id
_entity.type
_entity.pdbx_description
1 polymer ?
#
loop_
_entity_poly.entity_id
_entity_poly.type
_entity_poly.pdbx_seq_one_letter_code
_entity_poly.pdbx_strand_id
1 'polypeptide(L)'
;MSQKTPLTGLELVDCAKANATSGIAIACERCGYANQTGAFLDALKVACAGMGIEIHELGDLITEQQSILETKGIEIAPDTTSEL
;
A
#
# COMPACT_ATOMS: atom_id res chain seq x y z
N MET A 1 -25.92 -11.48 -7.74
CA MET A 1 -25.21 -11.03 -6.53
C MET A 1 -23.86 -11.74 -6.53
N SER A 2 -22.78 -11.05 -6.90
CA SER A 2 -21.44 -11.66 -6.87
C SER A 2 -21.08 -11.89 -5.41
N GLN A 3 -21.15 -13.15 -4.97
CA GLN A 3 -20.49 -13.59 -3.74
C GLN A 3 -19.03 -13.15 -3.88
N LYS A 4 -18.66 -12.02 -3.26
CA LYS A 4 -17.28 -11.56 -3.26
C LYS A 4 -16.53 -12.54 -2.36
N THR A 5 -15.95 -13.56 -2.98
CA THR A 5 -14.98 -14.41 -2.32
C THR A 5 -13.88 -13.51 -1.76
N PRO A 6 -13.44 -13.70 -0.50
CA PRO A 6 -12.37 -12.90 0.06
C PRO A 6 -11.13 -13.01 -0.82
N LEU A 7 -10.55 -11.86 -1.16
CA LEU A 7 -9.30 -11.81 -1.92
C LEU A 7 -8.16 -12.40 -1.07
N THR A 8 -7.19 -13.04 -1.71
CA THR A 8 -6.02 -13.61 -1.03
C THR A 8 -4.74 -13.34 -1.83
N GLY A 9 -3.58 -13.53 -1.21
CA GLY A 9 -2.29 -13.38 -1.88
C GLY A 9 -2.08 -11.97 -2.44
N LEU A 10 -1.55 -11.88 -3.68
CA LEU A 10 -1.20 -10.60 -4.31
C LEU A 10 -2.43 -9.70 -4.53
N GLU A 11 -3.58 -10.26 -4.92
CA GLU A 11 -4.81 -9.48 -5.14
C GLU A 11 -5.32 -8.83 -3.85
N LEU A 12 -5.16 -9.51 -2.71
CA LEU A 12 -5.48 -8.95 -1.40
C LEU A 12 -4.57 -7.77 -1.08
N VAL A 13 -3.27 -7.89 -1.34
CA VAL A 13 -2.29 -6.84 -1.04
C VAL A 13 -2.49 -5.62 -1.93
N ASP A 14 -2.79 -5.82 -3.22
CA ASP A 14 -3.11 -4.72 -4.14
C ASP A 14 -4.41 -4.00 -3.72
N CYS A 15 -5.47 -4.75 -3.43
CA CYS A 15 -6.73 -4.20 -2.92
C CYS A 15 -6.52 -3.45 -1.60
N ALA A 16 -5.75 -4.02 -0.67
CA ALA A 16 -5.45 -3.39 0.61
C ALA A 16 -4.68 -2.08 0.42
N LYS A 17 -3.65 -2.06 -0.42
CA LYS A 17 -2.89 -0.85 -0.78
C LYS A 17 -3.77 0.24 -1.37
N ALA A 18 -4.60 -0.10 -2.34
CA ALA A 18 -5.50 0.84 -3.00
C ALA A 18 -6.50 1.50 -2.02
N ASN A 19 -6.85 0.81 -0.94
CA ASN A 19 -7.81 1.29 0.06
C ASN A 19 -7.15 1.67 1.40
N ALA A 20 -5.82 1.61 1.52
CA ALA A 20 -5.12 1.81 2.78
C ALA A 20 -5.35 3.22 3.34
N THR A 21 -5.43 4.22 2.46
CA THR A 21 -5.74 5.62 2.81
C THR A 21 -7.19 5.84 3.25
N SER A 22 -8.11 4.94 2.86
CA SER A 22 -9.53 4.98 3.25
C SER A 22 -9.79 4.31 4.60
N GLY A 23 -8.78 3.65 5.17
CA GLY A 23 -8.86 2.97 6.45
C GLY A 23 -9.30 1.51 6.37
N ILE A 24 -9.07 0.80 7.47
CA ILE A 24 -9.18 -0.66 7.54
C ILE A 24 -10.59 -1.20 7.31
N ALA A 25 -11.62 -0.50 7.77
CA ALA A 25 -13.00 -0.92 7.60
C ALA A 25 -13.42 -0.91 6.13
N ILE A 26 -13.05 0.14 5.39
CA ILE A 26 -13.32 0.27 3.95
C ILE A 26 -12.54 -0.81 3.19
N ALA A 27 -11.24 -0.94 3.46
CA ALA A 27 -10.40 -1.96 2.81
C ALA A 27 -10.96 -3.38 3.03
N CYS A 28 -11.31 -3.72 4.27
CA CYS A 28 -11.92 -5.02 4.63
C CYS A 28 -13.18 -5.32 3.80
N GLU A 29 -14.11 -4.38 3.70
CA GLU A 29 -15.33 -4.56 2.92
C GLU A 29 -15.03 -4.72 1.43
N ARG A 30 -14.17 -3.85 0.89
CA ARG A 30 -13.84 -3.81 -0.54
C ARG A 30 -13.13 -5.09 -0.99
N CYS A 31 -12.26 -5.63 -0.14
CA CYS A 31 -11.49 -6.85 -0.40
C CYS A 31 -12.25 -8.16 -0.11
N GLY A 32 -13.56 -8.08 0.20
CA GLY A 32 -14.43 -9.26 0.31
C GLY A 32 -14.53 -9.88 1.70
N TYR A 33 -14.06 -9.18 2.74
CA TYR A 33 -14.14 -9.62 4.13
C TYR A 33 -15.34 -9.01 4.89
N ALA A 34 -16.13 -8.17 4.22
CA ALA A 34 -17.25 -7.43 4.82
C ALA A 34 -16.81 -6.67 6.09
N ASN A 35 -17.16 -7.15 7.27
CA ASN A 35 -16.80 -6.56 8.57
C ASN A 35 -15.78 -7.40 9.36
N GLN A 36 -15.19 -8.42 8.75
CA GLN A 36 -14.23 -9.33 9.39
C GLN A 36 -12.80 -8.77 9.33
N THR A 37 -12.55 -7.64 10.00
CA THR A 37 -11.24 -6.96 9.99
C THR A 37 -10.11 -7.85 10.54
N GLY A 38 -10.39 -8.72 11.50
CA GLY A 38 -9.42 -9.68 12.02
C GLY A 38 -8.98 -10.70 10.95
N ALA A 39 -9.93 -11.29 10.23
CA ALA A 39 -9.64 -12.23 9.14
C ALA A 39 -8.95 -11.54 7.95
N PHE A 40 -9.32 -10.28 7.67
CA PHE A 40 -8.66 -9.46 6.68
C PHE A 40 -7.18 -9.21 7.02
N LEU A 41 -6.90 -8.78 8.26
CA LEU A 41 -5.53 -8.52 8.72
C LEU A 41 -4.67 -9.78 8.73
N ASP A 42 -5.21 -10.90 9.18
CA ASP A 42 -4.50 -12.18 9.21
C ASP A 42 -4.11 -12.62 7.79
N ALA A 43 -5.07 -12.60 6.87
CA ALA A 43 -4.82 -12.91 5.47
C ALA A 43 -3.84 -11.93 4.80
N LEU A 44 -3.91 -10.65 5.15
CA LEU A 44 -3.00 -9.63 4.63
C LEU A 44 -1.56 -9.87 5.11
N LYS A 45 -1.39 -10.22 6.39
CA LYS A 45 -0.09 -10.59 6.96
C LYS A 45 0.49 -11.82 6.27
N VAL A 46 -0.31 -12.86 6.09
CA VAL A 46 0.11 -14.08 5.39
C VAL A 46 0.50 -13.77 3.95
N ALA A 47 -0.27 -12.93 3.25
CA ALA A 47 0.03 -12.54 1.88
C ALA A 47 1.33 -11.73 1.77
N CYS A 48 1.55 -10.76 2.65
CA CYS A 48 2.80 -9.99 2.70
C CYS A 48 4.00 -10.86 3.11
N ALA A 49 3.84 -11.75 4.10
CA ALA A 49 4.90 -12.66 4.54
C ALA A 49 5.34 -13.61 3.42
N GLY A 50 4.40 -14.08 2.58
CA GLY A 50 4.72 -14.85 1.37
C GLY A 50 5.59 -14.10 0.35
N MET A 51 5.64 -12.77 0.44
CA MET A 51 6.50 -11.91 -0.38
C MET A 51 7.75 -11.43 0.35
N GLY A 52 8.00 -11.90 1.58
CA GLY A 52 9.12 -11.45 2.41
C GLY A 52 8.93 -10.05 3.00
N ILE A 53 7.69 -9.56 3.08
CA ILE A 53 7.33 -8.26 3.64
C ILE A 53 6.63 -8.50 4.98
N GLU A 54 7.15 -7.94 6.06
CA GLU A 54 6.52 -7.99 7.37
C GLU A 54 5.70 -6.72 7.58
N ILE A 55 4.41 -6.86 7.92
CA ILE A 55 3.50 -5.74 8.17
C ILE A 55 2.81 -5.93 9.54
N HIS A 56 2.60 -4.83 10.26
CA HIS A 56 1.90 -4.83 11.54
C HIS A 56 0.43 -4.38 11.40
N GLU A 57 0.21 -3.42 10.50
CA GLU A 57 -1.06 -2.75 10.27
C GLU A 57 -1.23 -2.38 8.79
N LEU A 58 -2.46 -2.03 8.39
CA LEU A 58 -2.76 -1.65 7.01
C LEU A 58 -1.96 -0.42 6.54
N GLY A 59 -1.67 0.51 7.46
CA GLY A 59 -0.89 1.70 7.16
C GLY A 59 0.55 1.42 6.75
N ASP A 60 1.11 0.29 7.17
CA ASP A 60 2.49 -0.12 6.83
C ASP A 60 2.67 -0.35 5.31
N LEU A 61 1.58 -0.70 4.61
CA LEU A 61 1.58 -0.83 3.15
C LEU A 61 1.64 0.52 2.42
N ILE A 62 1.33 1.62 3.11
CA ILE A 62 1.48 2.98 2.62
C ILE A 62 2.94 3.36 2.85
N THR A 63 3.82 2.88 1.98
CA THR A 63 5.22 3.31 2.03
C THR A 63 5.26 4.82 1.83
N GLU A 64 5.88 5.56 2.74
CA GLU A 64 6.05 7.03 2.74
C GLU A 64 6.84 7.58 1.52
N GLN A 65 7.04 6.76 0.48
CA GLN A 65 7.68 7.12 -0.78
C GLN A 65 6.83 8.06 -1.66
N GLN A 66 5.55 8.28 -1.33
CA GLN A 66 4.74 9.28 -2.05
C GLN A 66 4.97 10.72 -1.56
N SER A 67 5.58 10.92 -0.39
CA SER A 67 5.88 12.27 0.12
C SER A 67 7.15 12.90 -0.49
N ILE A 68 7.96 12.11 -1.20
CA ILE A 68 9.26 12.54 -1.73
C ILE A 68 9.18 12.97 -3.20
N LEU A 69 8.08 12.65 -3.90
CA LEU A 69 7.87 13.03 -5.29
C LEU A 69 7.31 14.46 -5.44
N GLU A 70 6.81 15.07 -4.38
CA GLU A 70 6.24 16.43 -4.41
C GLU A 70 7.16 17.53 -3.87
N THR A 71 8.40 17.22 -3.43
CA THR A 71 9.36 18.25 -2.98
C THR A 71 10.81 17.90 -3.28
N LYS A 72 11.11 17.59 -4.55
CA LYS A 72 12.49 17.66 -5.02
C LYS A 72 12.58 18.35 -6.38
N GLY A 73 12.05 19.57 -6.42
CA GLY A 73 12.58 20.62 -7.28
C GLY A 73 14.00 20.95 -6.81
N ILE A 74 14.97 20.14 -7.19
CA ILE A 74 16.34 20.61 -7.29
C ILE A 74 16.62 20.64 -8.78
N GLU A 75 16.35 21.80 -9.36
CA GLU A 75 16.91 22.25 -10.61
C GLU A 75 18.44 22.34 -10.46
N ILE A 76 19.11 21.20 -10.54
CA ILE A 76 20.56 21.18 -10.80
C ILE A 76 20.71 21.41 -12.30
N ALA A 77 20.90 22.65 -12.71
CA ALA A 77 21.58 22.93 -13.96
C ALA A 77 23.08 22.65 -13.72
N PRO A 78 23.70 21.65 -14.38
CA PRO A 78 25.15 21.59 -14.42
C PRO A 78 25.68 22.59 -15.46
N ASP A 79 26.94 22.99 -15.23
CA ASP A 79 27.86 23.71 -16.13
C ASP A 79 27.53 25.19 -16.44
N THR A 80 28.38 26.17 -16.11
CA THR A 80 29.83 26.17 -16.38
C THR A 80 30.55 27.17 -15.46
N THR A 81 31.60 26.74 -14.78
CA THR A 81 32.67 27.65 -14.31
C THR A 81 33.52 27.98 -15.54
N SER A 82 33.11 28.94 -16.37
CA SER A 82 34.01 29.44 -17.40
C SER A 82 34.86 30.55 -16.80
N GLU A 83 36.06 30.17 -16.37
CA GLU A 83 37.18 31.08 -16.15
C GLU A 83 37.41 31.91 -17.42
N LEU A 84 37.40 33.25 -17.32
CA LEU A 84 38.39 34.18 -17.88
C LEU A 84 38.14 35.63 -17.43
#